data_AF-G8FIQ4-F1
#
_entry.id   AF-G8FIQ4-F1
#
_cell.length_a   1.000
_cell.length_b   1.000
_cell.length_c   1.000
_cell.angle_alpha   90.00
_cell.angle_beta   90.00
_cell.angle_gamma   90.00
#
_symmetry.space_group_name_H-M   'P 1'
#
loop_
_entity.id
_entity.type
_entity.pdbx_description
1 polymer ?
#
loop_
_entity_poly.entity_id
_entity_poly.type
_entity_poly.pdbx_seq_one_letter_code
_entity_poly.pdbx_strand_id
1 'polypeptide(L)'
;AIAERKGKIIYTDTRKIIFSSNGDTLSIPLVMYQRSNKNTCMHQKTQVPRGKYIKKGQILAGGAATAGGELALGKNVLVAYMPWEGYNF
;
A
#
# COMPACT_ATOMS: atom_id res chain seq x y z
N ALA A 1 -3.18 -2.43 5.07
CA ALA A 1 -3.11 -3.37 6.20
C ALA A 1 -2.06 -2.92 7.20
N ILE A 2 -2.37 -2.97 8.50
CA ILE A 2 -1.49 -2.55 9.60
C ILE A 2 -1.21 -3.77 10.49
N ALA A 3 -0.02 -3.83 11.10
CA ALA A 3 0.34 -4.89 12.02
C ALA A 3 -0.31 -4.69 13.39
N GLU A 4 -1.20 -5.60 13.80
CA GLU A 4 -1.82 -5.55 15.14
C GLU A 4 -0.86 -5.95 16.26
N ARG A 5 0.15 -6.77 15.94
CA ARG A 5 1.14 -7.31 16.87
C ARG A 5 2.56 -7.15 16.32
N LYS A 6 3.56 -7.13 17.20
CA LYS A 6 4.97 -7.17 16.80
C LYS A 6 5.31 -8.57 16.29
N GLY A 7 6.14 -8.69 15.26
CA GLY A 7 6.46 -9.99 14.68
C GLY A 7 7.47 -9.94 13.55
N LYS A 8 7.77 -11.11 12.98
CA LYS A 8 8.67 -11.25 11.83
C LYS A 8 7.91 -11.72 10.60
N ILE A 9 8.16 -11.09 9.46
CA ILE A 9 7.57 -11.50 8.18
C ILE A 9 8.23 -12.79 7.72
N ILE A 10 7.45 -13.86 7.60
CA ILE A 10 7.92 -15.16 7.12
C ILE A 10 7.83 -15.21 5.60
N TYR A 11 6.72 -14.72 5.04
CA TYR A 11 6.41 -14.83 3.63
C TYR A 11 5.56 -13.64 3.17
N THR A 12 5.82 -13.20 1.95
CA THR A 12 5.15 -12.06 1.34
C THR A 12 4.81 -12.44 -0.09
N ASP A 13 3.53 -12.35 -0.42
CA ASP A 13 2.99 -12.56 -1.75
C ASP A 13 2.10 -11.37 -2.12
N THR A 14 1.76 -11.30 -3.40
CA THR A 14 0.76 -10.40 -3.95
C THR A 14 -0.60 -10.54 -3.27
N ARG A 15 -1.04 -11.76 -2.97
CA ARG A 15 -2.39 -12.02 -2.40
C ARG A 15 -2.45 -12.08 -0.88
N LYS A 16 -1.32 -12.30 -0.20
CA LYS A 16 -1.31 -12.45 1.26
C LYS A 16 0.06 -12.16 1.86
N ILE A 17 0.03 -11.74 3.13
CA ILE A 17 1.22 -11.56 3.98
C ILE A 17 1.13 -12.55 5.12
N ILE A 18 2.22 -13.27 5.39
CA ILE A 18 2.32 -14.20 6.52
C ILE A 18 3.42 -13.70 7.46
N PHE A 19 3.07 -13.45 8.71
CA PHE A 19 4.04 -13.09 9.75
C PHE A 19 3.84 -13.91 11.01
N SER A 20 4.93 -14.17 11.73
CA SER A 20 4.90 -14.86 13.01
C SER A 20 4.99 -13.86 14.15
N SER A 21 4.17 -14.06 15.17
CA SER A 21 4.11 -13.26 16.40
C SER A 21 3.92 -14.20 17.58
N ASN A 22 4.86 -14.22 18.52
CA ASN A 22 4.78 -14.99 19.78
C ASN A 22 4.42 -16.48 19.60
N GLY A 23 4.91 -17.14 18.54
CA GLY A 23 4.65 -18.55 18.26
C GLY A 23 3.46 -18.81 17.32
N ASP A 24 2.56 -17.85 17.17
CA ASP A 24 1.45 -17.93 16.22
C ASP A 24 1.86 -17.41 14.83
N THR A 25 1.25 -17.97 13.80
CA THR A 25 1.40 -17.50 12.41
C THR A 25 0.11 -16.85 11.96
N LEU A 26 0.15 -15.54 11.63
CA LEU A 26 -1.00 -14.81 11.13
C LEU A 26 -0.90 -14.62 9.61
N SER A 27 -1.98 -14.96 8.90
CA SER A 27 -2.13 -14.75 7.46
C SER A 27 -3.09 -13.60 7.21
N ILE A 28 -2.61 -12.53 6.59
CA ILE A 28 -3.42 -11.37 6.20
C ILE A 28 -3.65 -11.44 4.68
N PRO A 29 -4.89 -11.67 4.20
CA PRO A 29 -5.20 -11.57 2.78
C PRO A 29 -5.17 -10.12 2.31
N LEU A 30 -4.78 -9.91 1.04
CA LEU A 30 -4.74 -8.62 0.38
C LEU A 30 -5.81 -8.53 -0.69
N VAL A 31 -6.38 -7.34 -0.81
CA VAL A 31 -7.35 -7.03 -1.87
C VAL A 31 -6.61 -6.83 -3.19
N MET A 32 -6.97 -7.62 -4.21
CA MET A 32 -6.33 -7.58 -5.52
C MET A 32 -7.33 -7.26 -6.62
N TYR A 33 -7.11 -6.15 -7.32
CA TYR A 33 -7.88 -5.73 -8.51
C TYR A 33 -9.40 -5.71 -8.31
N GLN A 34 -9.85 -5.31 -7.12
CA GLN A 34 -11.28 -5.26 -6.80
C GLN A 34 -11.88 -3.96 -7.33
N ARG A 35 -13.05 -4.02 -7.98
CA ARG A 35 -13.78 -2.83 -8.43
C ARG A 35 -14.48 -2.16 -7.24
N SER A 36 -14.37 -0.85 -7.14
CA SER A 36 -15.11 -0.04 -6.16
C SER A 36 -16.52 0.32 -6.65
N ASN A 37 -17.37 0.83 -5.75
CA ASN A 37 -18.72 1.30 -6.09
C ASN A 37 -18.72 2.40 -7.17
N LYS A 38 -17.63 3.19 -7.26
CA LYS A 38 -17.44 4.23 -8.29
C LYS A 38 -16.51 3.78 -9.41
N ASN A 39 -16.38 2.47 -9.63
CA ASN A 39 -15.62 1.86 -10.72
C ASN A 39 -14.11 2.15 -10.72
N THR A 40 -13.53 2.49 -9.57
CA THR A 40 -12.08 2.60 -9.40
C THR A 40 -11.47 1.27 -8.96
N CYS A 41 -10.18 1.07 -9.22
CA CYS A 41 -9.46 -0.15 -8.83
C CYS A 41 -8.97 -0.04 -7.37
N MET A 42 -9.45 -0.97 -6.54
CA MET A 42 -8.95 -1.22 -5.18
C MET A 42 -7.90 -2.33 -5.26
N HIS A 43 -6.65 -1.95 -5.02
CA HIS A 43 -5.50 -2.86 -5.04
C HIS A 43 -4.61 -2.56 -3.84
N GLN A 44 -4.30 -3.59 -3.07
CA GLN A 44 -3.38 -3.51 -1.95
C GLN A 44 -2.04 -4.13 -2.33
N LYS A 45 -0.96 -3.37 -2.13
CA LYS A 45 0.40 -3.83 -2.41
C LYS A 45 1.20 -3.90 -1.12
N THR A 46 1.96 -4.97 -0.97
CA THR A 46 2.89 -5.17 0.15
C THR A 46 3.96 -4.07 0.14
N GLN A 47 4.27 -3.51 1.32
CA GLN A 47 5.31 -2.48 1.47
C GLN A 47 6.51 -2.96 2.28
N VAL A 48 6.52 -4.24 2.66
CA VAL A 48 7.48 -4.82 3.58
C VAL A 48 8.15 -6.04 2.94
N PRO A 49 9.49 -6.12 2.97
CA PRO A 49 10.20 -7.28 2.46
C PRO A 49 10.13 -8.47 3.43
N ARG A 50 10.35 -9.66 2.90
CA ARG A 50 10.48 -10.90 3.69
C ARG A 50 11.60 -10.76 4.73
N GLY A 51 11.40 -11.34 5.90
CA GLY A 51 12.41 -11.40 6.97
C GLY A 51 12.49 -10.15 7.85
N LYS A 52 11.80 -9.05 7.49
CA LYS A 52 11.76 -7.82 8.29
C LYS A 52 10.98 -8.04 9.60
N TYR A 53 11.51 -7.48 10.68
CA TYR A 53 10.79 -7.36 11.96
C TYR A 53 9.91 -6.11 11.95
N ILE A 54 8.66 -6.30 12.35
CA ILE A 54 7.61 -5.30 12.31
C ILE A 54 7.12 -5.01 13.72
N LYS A 55 6.92 -3.73 14.03
CA LYS A 55 6.33 -3.28 15.29
C LYS A 55 4.81 -3.20 15.18
N LYS A 56 4.11 -3.29 16.30
CA LYS A 56 2.66 -2.99 16.35
C LYS A 56 2.40 -1.59 15.78
N GLY A 57 1.36 -1.46 14.96
CA GLY A 57 0.97 -0.21 14.31
C GLY A 57 1.70 0.11 13.01
N GLN A 58 2.70 -0.68 12.62
CA GLN A 58 3.45 -0.44 11.39
C GLN A 58 2.67 -0.94 10.15
N ILE A 59 2.82 -0.22 9.05
CA ILE A 59 2.16 -0.53 7.77
C ILE A 59 2.77 -1.77 7.13
N LEU A 60 1.91 -2.70 6.73
CA LEU A 60 2.26 -3.95 6.05
C LEU A 60 1.95 -3.87 4.54
N ALA A 61 0.83 -3.24 4.19
CA ALA A 61 0.43 -3.05 2.80
C ALA A 61 -0.26 -1.71 2.62
N GLY A 62 0.07 -1.01 1.54
CA GLY A 62 -0.61 0.20 1.09
C GLY A 62 -1.82 -0.14 0.24
N GLY A 63 -2.88 0.67 0.33
CA GLY A 63 -4.08 0.53 -0.51
C GLY A 63 -4.06 1.43 -1.73
N ALA A 64 -5.22 1.56 -2.37
CA ALA A 64 -5.43 2.54 -3.43
C ALA A 64 -5.18 3.97 -2.89
N ALA A 65 -4.58 4.83 -3.72
CA ALA A 65 -4.26 6.22 -3.38
C ALA A 65 -3.47 6.40 -2.07
N THR A 66 -2.57 5.46 -1.74
CA THR A 66 -1.69 5.55 -0.56
C THR A 66 -0.23 5.35 -0.97
N ALA A 67 0.68 6.17 -0.46
CA ALA A 67 2.13 6.02 -0.62
C ALA A 67 2.82 6.20 0.74
N GLY A 68 3.72 5.29 1.12
CA GLY A 68 4.44 5.40 2.41
C GLY A 68 3.57 5.37 3.68
N GLY A 69 2.27 5.06 3.58
CA GLY A 69 1.33 5.17 4.70
C GLY A 69 0.46 6.42 4.69
N GLU A 70 0.73 7.34 3.76
CA GLU A 70 0.04 8.61 3.64
C GLU A 70 -0.84 8.65 2.39
N LEU A 71 -1.82 9.55 2.41
CA LEU A 71 -2.74 9.77 1.30
C LEU A 71 -1.99 10.34 0.09
N ALA A 72 -2.12 9.67 -1.06
CA ALA A 72 -1.47 10.03 -2.31
C ALA A 72 -2.50 10.05 -3.45
N LEU A 73 -3.22 11.17 -3.58
CA LEU A 73 -4.30 11.34 -4.56
C LEU A 73 -3.80 11.61 -5.99
N GLY A 74 -2.54 12.03 -6.14
CA GLY A 74 -1.99 12.47 -7.42
C GLY A 74 -0.48 12.28 -7.52
N LYS A 75 0.15 13.10 -8.35
CA LYS A 75 1.59 13.08 -8.60
C LYS A 75 2.15 14.49 -8.49
N ASN A 76 3.41 14.56 -8.06
CA ASN A 76 4.17 15.79 -8.15
C ASN A 76 4.63 15.94 -9.61
N VAL A 77 4.29 17.06 -10.22
CA VAL A 77 4.64 17.39 -11.62
C VAL A 77 5.40 18.71 -11.65
N LEU A 78 6.36 18.83 -12.57
CA LEU A 78 7.01 20.11 -12.85
C LEU A 78 6.07 20.97 -13.69
N VAL A 79 5.79 22.19 -13.24
CA VAL A 79 4.82 23.09 -13.88
C VAL A 79 5.53 24.36 -14.33
N ALA A 80 5.21 24.81 -15.55
CA ALA A 80 5.60 26.11 -16.07
C ALA A 80 4.35 26.99 -16.26
N TYR A 81 4.43 28.24 -15.82
CA TYR A 81 3.38 29.24 -16.00
C TYR A 81 3.72 30.11 -17.21
N MET A 82 3.31 29.67 -18.40
CA MET A 82 3.48 30.43 -19.63
C MET A 82 2.35 30.13 -20.62
N PRO A 83 1.94 31.08 -21.46
CA PRO A 83 1.01 30.79 -22.56
C PRO A 83 1.66 29.79 -23.52
N TRP A 84 0.88 28.80 -23.95
CA TRP A 84 1.33 27.80 -24.92
C TRP A 84 0.39 27.81 -26.12
N GLU A 85 0.66 28.71 -27.08
CA GLU A 85 -0.01 28.77 -28.39
C GLU A 85 -1.55 28.63 -28.35
N GLY A 86 -2.19 29.10 -27.29
CA GLY A 86 -3.65 29.01 -27.10
C GLY A 86 -4.17 27.66 -26.58
N TYR A 87 -3.33 26.64 -26.38
CA TYR A 87 -3.75 25.34 -25.81
C TYR A 87 -4.14 25.41 -24.33
N ASN A 88 -3.65 26.44 -23.63
CA ASN A 88 -3.98 26.73 -22.24
C ASN A 88 -4.73 28.07 -22.07
N PHE A 89 -5.52 28.46 -23.06
CA PHE A 89 -6.40 29.63 -23.03
C PHE A 89 -7.75 29.30 -22.36
#